data_AF-A0A7U9XLW3-F1
#
_entry.id   AF-A0A7U9XLW3-F1
#
_cell.length_a   1.000
_cell.length_b   1.000
_cell.length_c   1.000
_cell.angle_alpha   90.00
_cell.angle_beta   90.00
_cell.angle_gamma   90.00
#
_symmetry.space_group_name_H-M   'P 1'
#
loop_
_entity.id
_entity.type
_entity.pdbx_description
1 polymer ?
#
loop_
_entity_poly.entity_id
_entity_poly.type
_entity_poly.pdbx_seq_one_letter_code
_entity_poly.pdbx_strand_id
1 'polypeptide(L)'
;MNEPDFMGYKINKNVKHFLPNTVLFSNENERITVAMIKNALDYILGIIATRSPLVEPYKTAKTVFDAMKMVLENKRPSKPSKEDMKTTVDVLEEITNLSAKSEWEKEQNARYAFLCKLVIDRFSEKSQL
;
A
#
# COMPACT_ATOMS: atom_id res chain seq x y z
N MET A 1 11.28 -13.98 -19.97
CA MET A 1 10.70 -12.69 -19.54
C MET A 1 10.69 -12.73 -18.02
N ASN A 2 11.56 -11.94 -17.37
CA ASN A 2 11.52 -11.82 -15.92
C ASN A 2 10.27 -11.00 -15.59
N GLU A 3 9.25 -11.67 -15.05
CA GLU A 3 8.09 -10.97 -14.49
C GLU A 3 8.60 -10.00 -13.42
N PRO A 4 8.04 -8.79 -13.29
CA PRO A 4 8.47 -7.87 -12.24
C PRO A 4 8.23 -8.53 -10.88
N ASP A 5 9.34 -8.92 -10.25
CA ASP A 5 9.40 -9.42 -8.87
C ASP A 5 9.68 -8.21 -7.98
N PHE A 6 8.66 -7.71 -7.27
CA PHE A 6 8.88 -6.79 -6.18
C PHE A 6 8.88 -7.58 -4.87
N MET A 7 10.03 -7.61 -4.19
CA MET A 7 10.21 -8.32 -2.92
C MET A 7 9.82 -9.81 -2.99
N GLY A 8 10.06 -10.46 -4.13
CA GLY A 8 9.73 -11.87 -4.35
C GLY A 8 8.25 -12.16 -4.63
N TYR A 9 7.44 -11.14 -4.89
CA TYR A 9 6.04 -11.28 -5.30
C TYR A 9 5.85 -10.92 -6.77
N LYS A 10 5.13 -11.80 -7.47
CA LYS A 10 4.66 -11.58 -8.83
C LYS A 10 3.41 -10.72 -8.83
N ILE A 11 3.39 -9.72 -9.69
CA ILE A 11 2.24 -8.81 -9.85
C ILE A 11 1.23 -9.39 -10.86
N ASN A 12 -0.02 -9.56 -10.45
CA ASN A 12 -1.10 -9.91 -11.37
C ASN A 12 -1.53 -8.69 -12.20
N LYS A 13 -1.04 -8.61 -13.43
CA LYS A 13 -1.33 -7.52 -14.38
C LYS A 13 -2.70 -7.67 -15.07
N ASN A 14 -3.31 -8.85 -15.06
CA ASN A 14 -4.54 -9.17 -15.81
C ASN A 14 -5.84 -8.87 -15.02
N VAL A 15 -5.76 -7.97 -14.04
CA VAL A 15 -6.91 -7.61 -13.20
C VAL A 15 -7.78 -6.57 -13.91
N LYS A 16 -8.97 -6.99 -14.35
CA LYS A 16 -9.99 -6.11 -14.94
C LYS A 16 -10.82 -5.38 -13.89
N HIS A 17 -11.20 -6.10 -12.83
CA HIS A 17 -11.99 -5.59 -11.72
C HIS A 17 -11.42 -6.04 -10.37
N PHE A 18 -11.43 -5.13 -9.42
CA PHE A 18 -10.97 -5.34 -8.06
C PHE A 18 -12.14 -5.86 -7.19
N LEU A 19 -12.33 -7.17 -7.19
CA LEU A 19 -13.23 -7.87 -6.25
C LEU A 19 -12.45 -8.28 -5.01
N PRO A 20 -13.09 -8.47 -3.83
CA PRO A 20 -12.40 -8.80 -2.58
C PRO A 20 -11.41 -9.97 -2.70
N ASN A 21 -11.78 -11.04 -3.41
CA ASN A 21 -10.96 -12.25 -3.57
C ASN A 21 -9.99 -12.19 -4.76
N THR A 22 -9.97 -11.11 -5.55
CA THR A 22 -9.03 -10.96 -6.65
C THR A 22 -7.61 -10.92 -6.11
N VAL A 23 -6.76 -11.84 -6.58
CA VAL A 23 -5.33 -11.89 -6.23
C VAL A 23 -4.57 -10.82 -6.99
N LEU A 24 -3.90 -9.92 -6.26
CA LEU A 24 -3.10 -8.83 -6.80
C LEU A 24 -1.62 -9.17 -6.89
N PHE A 25 -1.13 -9.90 -5.89
CA PHE A 25 0.26 -10.32 -5.76
C PHE A 25 0.31 -11.76 -5.28
N SER A 26 1.32 -12.51 -5.70
CA SER A 26 1.52 -13.87 -5.22
C SER A 26 2.97 -14.28 -5.27
N ASN A 27 3.37 -15.15 -4.35
CA ASN A 27 4.59 -15.92 -4.41
C ASN A 27 4.26 -17.41 -4.17
N GLU A 28 5.28 -18.24 -3.93
CA GLU A 28 5.11 -19.67 -3.71
C GLU A 28 4.31 -20.00 -2.44
N ASN A 29 4.32 -19.10 -1.45
CA ASN A 29 3.77 -19.33 -0.11
C ASN A 29 2.45 -18.60 0.12
N GLU A 30 2.18 -17.52 -0.59
CA GLU A 30 1.09 -16.60 -0.28
C GLU A 30 0.43 -15.99 -1.53
N ARG A 31 -0.89 -15.80 -1.42
CA ARG A 31 -1.69 -15.01 -2.37
C ARG A 31 -2.27 -13.80 -1.64
N ILE A 32 -1.89 -12.60 -2.08
CA ILE A 32 -2.38 -11.35 -1.52
C ILE A 32 -3.58 -10.86 -2.34
N THR A 33 -4.73 -10.77 -1.68
CA THR A 33 -5.99 -10.36 -2.31
C THR A 33 -6.26 -8.86 -2.15
N VAL A 34 -7.22 -8.34 -2.92
CA VAL A 34 -7.74 -6.97 -2.76
C VAL A 34 -8.22 -6.72 -1.33
N ALA A 35 -8.92 -7.67 -0.71
CA ALA A 35 -9.43 -7.52 0.66
C ALA A 35 -8.28 -7.35 1.67
N MET A 36 -7.21 -8.14 1.54
CA MET A 36 -6.03 -8.03 2.41
C MET A 36 -5.36 -6.66 2.29
N ILE A 37 -5.24 -6.16 1.05
CA ILE A 37 -4.70 -4.82 0.81
C ILE A 37 -5.60 -3.74 1.40
N LYS A 38 -6.92 -3.80 1.21
CA LYS A 38 -7.84 -2.80 1.76
C LYS A 38 -7.77 -2.75 3.28
N ASN A 39 -7.69 -3.91 3.94
CA ASN A 39 -7.51 -3.98 5.39
C ASN A 39 -6.18 -3.34 5.83
N ALA A 40 -5.10 -3.58 5.09
CA ALA A 40 -3.80 -2.95 5.36
C ALA A 40 -3.86 -1.42 5.22
N LEU A 41 -4.50 -0.93 4.15
CA LEU A 41 -4.69 0.50 3.92
C LEU A 41 -5.52 1.14 5.05
N ASP A 42 -6.63 0.52 5.44
CA ASP A 42 -7.51 1.01 6.50
C ASP A 42 -6.78 1.05 7.86
N TYR A 43 -5.98 0.04 8.16
CA TYR A 43 -5.15 0.01 9.36
C TYR A 43 -4.12 1.15 9.37
N ILE A 44 -3.35 1.31 8.29
CA ILE A 44 -2.32 2.36 8.19
C ILE A 44 -2.95 3.75 8.21
N LEU A 45 -4.09 3.95 7.53
CA LEU A 45 -4.86 5.20 7.59
C LEU A 45 -5.34 5.50 9.02
N GLY A 46 -5.72 4.48 9.78
CA GLY A 46 -6.04 4.59 11.20
C GLY A 46 -4.84 5.11 12.02
N ILE A 47 -3.65 4.56 11.80
CA ILE A 47 -2.42 5.06 12.46
C ILE A 47 -2.15 6.51 12.06
N ILE A 48 -2.18 6.82 10.76
CA ILE A 48 -1.95 8.18 10.24
C ILE A 48 -2.94 9.17 10.86
N ALA A 49 -4.20 8.80 11.03
CA ALA A 49 -5.22 9.67 11.63
C ALA A 49 -4.94 9.99 13.12
N THR A 50 -4.21 9.11 13.84
CA THR A 50 -3.76 9.39 15.20
C THR A 50 -2.49 10.25 15.26
N ARG A 51 -1.76 10.34 14.15
CA ARG A 51 -0.63 11.25 13.99
C ARG A 51 -1.14 12.65 13.60
N SER A 52 -0.40 13.70 13.96
CA SER A 52 -0.87 15.08 13.79
C SER A 52 -1.28 15.34 12.34
N PRO A 53 -2.58 15.62 12.05
CA PRO A 53 -3.08 15.79 10.69
C PRO A 53 -2.55 17.08 10.04
N LEU A 54 -1.77 17.88 10.77
CA LEU A 54 -1.14 19.12 10.29
C LEU A 54 0.28 18.90 9.79
N VAL A 55 0.87 17.73 10.01
CA VAL A 55 2.21 17.39 9.51
C VAL A 55 2.08 16.95 8.05
N GLU A 56 2.71 17.72 7.15
CA GLU A 56 2.56 17.56 5.70
C GLU A 56 2.84 16.12 5.19
N PRO A 57 3.92 15.43 5.61
CA PRO A 57 4.15 14.04 5.20
C PRO A 57 2.96 13.09 5.44
N TYR A 58 2.26 13.24 6.58
CA TYR A 58 1.10 12.41 6.90
C TYR A 58 -0.13 12.77 6.07
N LYS A 59 -0.32 14.05 5.72
CA LYS A 59 -1.38 14.47 4.77
C LYS A 59 -1.13 13.91 3.38
N THR A 60 0.12 13.95 2.92
CA THR A 60 0.53 13.39 1.64
C THR A 60 0.28 11.88 1.61
N ALA A 61 0.74 11.16 2.64
CA ALA A 61 0.51 9.71 2.77
C ALA A 61 -0.98 9.35 2.79
N LYS A 62 -1.79 10.09 3.55
CA LYS A 62 -3.25 9.91 3.57
C LYS A 62 -3.84 10.05 2.16
N THR A 63 -3.50 11.11 1.45
CA THR A 63 -4.02 11.39 0.10
C THR A 63 -3.65 10.27 -0.89
N VAL A 64 -2.42 9.78 -0.81
CA VAL A 64 -1.93 8.68 -1.65
C VAL A 64 -2.70 7.38 -1.35
N PHE A 65 -2.87 7.03 -0.07
CA PHE A 65 -3.59 5.82 0.32
C PHE A 65 -5.10 5.90 0.00
N ASP A 66 -5.72 7.06 0.14
CA ASP A 66 -7.11 7.28 -0.29
C ASP A 66 -7.25 7.05 -1.81
N ALA A 67 -6.32 7.56 -2.62
CA ALA A 67 -6.32 7.32 -4.06
C ALA A 67 -6.14 5.82 -4.40
N MET A 68 -5.27 5.11 -3.68
CA MET A 68 -5.10 3.66 -3.85
C MET A 68 -6.38 2.90 -3.50
N LYS A 69 -7.02 3.25 -2.39
CA LYS A 69 -8.30 2.65 -1.97
C LYS A 69 -9.38 2.88 -3.01
N MET A 70 -9.51 4.10 -3.54
CA MET A 70 -10.42 4.43 -4.63
C MET A 70 -10.20 3.54 -5.86
N VAL A 71 -8.95 3.28 -6.25
CA VAL A 71 -8.67 2.39 -7.39
C VAL A 71 -9.09 0.96 -7.11
N LEU A 72 -8.86 0.46 -5.89
CA LEU A 72 -9.34 -0.86 -5.44
C LEU A 72 -10.87 -0.93 -5.29
N GLU A 73 -11.55 0.22 -5.35
CA GLU A 73 -13.01 0.35 -5.49
C GLU A 73 -13.44 0.51 -6.95
N ASN A 74 -12.53 0.30 -7.91
CA ASN A 74 -12.73 0.46 -9.35
C ASN A 74 -13.03 1.92 -9.78
N LYS A 75 -12.65 2.91 -8.96
CA LYS A 75 -12.71 4.34 -9.31
C LYS A 75 -11.41 4.79 -10.01
N ARG A 76 -11.43 6.00 -10.55
CA ARG A 76 -10.31 6.61 -11.30
C ARG A 76 -9.89 7.95 -10.67
N PRO A 77 -9.22 7.94 -9.52
CA PRO A 77 -8.68 9.16 -8.93
C PRO A 77 -7.51 9.71 -9.76
N SER A 78 -7.15 10.96 -9.49
CA SER A 78 -5.87 11.52 -9.96
C SER A 78 -4.71 10.67 -9.44
N LYS A 79 -3.75 10.39 -10.32
CA LYS A 79 -2.56 9.62 -9.94
C LYS A 79 -1.68 10.48 -9.03
N PRO A 80 -1.27 9.99 -7.84
CA PRO A 80 -0.30 10.69 -7.01
C PRO A 80 1.05 10.87 -7.73
N SER A 81 1.78 11.93 -7.39
CA SER A 81 3.10 12.16 -7.99
C SER A 81 4.12 11.13 -7.49
N LYS A 82 5.25 11.00 -8.19
CA LYS A 82 6.36 10.13 -7.73
C LYS A 82 6.93 10.60 -6.39
N GLU A 83 6.95 11.91 -6.16
CA GLU A 83 7.39 12.51 -4.91
C GLU A 83 6.44 12.17 -3.77
N ASP A 84 5.12 12.31 -3.98
CA ASP A 84 4.11 11.93 -2.98
C ASP A 84 4.19 10.45 -2.62
N MET A 85 4.37 9.58 -3.63
CA MET A 85 4.55 8.15 -3.41
C MET A 85 5.82 7.85 -2.61
N LYS A 86 6.92 8.56 -2.86
CA LYS A 86 8.16 8.44 -2.07
C LYS A 86 7.95 8.88 -0.63
N THR A 87 7.37 10.06 -0.40
CA THR A 87 7.03 10.55 0.94
C THR A 87 6.13 9.57 1.70
N THR A 88 5.20 8.92 0.99
CA THR A 88 4.34 7.89 1.57
C THR A 88 5.14 6.65 2.02
N VAL A 89 6.15 6.23 1.25
CA VAL A 89 7.05 5.14 1.66
C VAL A 89 7.85 5.51 2.90
N ASP A 90 8.36 6.75 2.97
CA ASP A 90 9.09 7.25 4.15
C ASP A 90 8.20 7.22 5.42
N VAL A 91 6.94 7.62 5.29
CA VAL A 91 5.94 7.54 6.38
C VAL A 91 5.68 6.10 6.81
N LEU A 92 5.62 5.14 5.88
CA LEU A 92 5.45 3.72 6.24
C LEU A 92 6.63 3.18 7.06
N GLU A 93 7.85 3.61 6.74
CA GLU A 93 9.06 3.24 7.50
C GLU A 93 9.03 3.81 8.91
N GLU A 94 8.60 5.06 9.04
CA GLU A 94 8.38 5.70 10.33
C GLU A 94 7.32 4.93 11.15
N ILE A 95 6.17 4.61 10.55
CA ILE A 95 5.09 3.88 11.24
C ILE A 95 5.57 2.53 11.77
N THR A 96 6.35 1.81 10.96
CA THR A 96 6.90 0.50 11.32
C THR A 96 7.80 0.59 12.56
N ASN A 97 8.58 1.66 12.70
CA ASN A 97 9.57 1.82 13.75
C ASN A 97 9.06 2.54 15.01
N LEU A 98 8.13 3.50 14.87
CA LEU A 98 7.80 4.47 15.93
C LEU A 98 6.36 4.34 16.49
N SER A 99 5.54 3.43 15.98
CA SER A 99 4.11 3.36 16.34
C SER A 99 3.69 2.12 17.13
N ALA A 100 4.60 1.16 17.33
CA ALA A 100 4.27 -0.07 18.05
C ALA A 100 4.42 0.11 19.58
N LYS A 101 3.44 -0.36 20.36
CA LYS A 101 3.50 -0.41 21.84
C LYS A 101 3.85 -1.82 22.34
N SER A 102 3.97 -2.78 21.41
CA SER A 102 4.31 -4.18 21.66
C SER A 102 5.00 -4.79 20.44
N GLU A 103 5.72 -5.91 20.62
CA GLU A 103 6.32 -6.64 19.48
C GLU A 103 5.26 -7.18 18.52
N TRP A 104 4.09 -7.61 19.02
CA TRP A 104 2.98 -8.02 18.15
C TRP A 104 2.49 -6.87 17.25
N GLU A 105 2.30 -5.67 17.81
CA GLU A 105 1.92 -4.51 16.99
C GLU A 105 3.03 -4.13 16.00
N LYS A 106 4.30 -4.32 16.36
CA LYS A 106 5.43 -4.08 15.46
C LYS A 106 5.41 -5.02 14.26
N GLU A 107 5.16 -6.31 14.49
CA GLU A 107 4.99 -7.30 13.41
C GLU A 107 3.78 -6.99 12.52
N GLN A 108 2.64 -6.61 13.12
CA GLN A 108 1.45 -6.20 12.38
C GLN A 108 1.70 -4.92 11.55
N ASN A 109 2.34 -3.91 12.13
CA ASN A 109 2.71 -2.67 11.44
C ASN A 109 3.64 -2.98 10.26
N ALA A 110 4.68 -3.79 10.48
CA ALA A 110 5.60 -4.20 9.43
C ALA A 110 4.87 -4.94 8.31
N ARG A 111 3.96 -5.86 8.65
CA ARG A 111 3.17 -6.61 7.68
C ARG A 111 2.27 -5.71 6.84
N TYR A 112 1.52 -4.81 7.47
CA TYR A 112 0.63 -3.91 6.74
C TYR A 112 1.39 -2.84 5.96
N ALA A 113 2.49 -2.32 6.49
CA ALA A 113 3.38 -1.43 5.74
C ALA A 113 3.94 -2.12 4.50
N PHE A 114 4.38 -3.37 4.61
CA PHE A 114 4.81 -4.18 3.48
C PHE A 114 3.72 -4.31 2.40
N LEU A 115 2.48 -4.64 2.80
CA LEU A 115 1.35 -4.73 1.88
C LEU A 115 1.05 -3.39 1.19
N CYS A 116 1.15 -2.28 1.91
CA CYS A 116 1.01 -0.94 1.33
C CYS A 116 2.14 -0.60 0.34
N LYS A 117 3.40 -0.98 0.64
CA LYS A 117 4.53 -0.79 -0.29
C LYS A 117 4.35 -1.55 -1.61
N LEU A 118 3.87 -2.81 -1.57
CA LEU A 118 3.54 -3.58 -2.77
C LEU A 118 2.54 -2.85 -3.68
N VAL A 119 1.55 -2.18 -3.07
CA VAL A 119 0.56 -1.41 -3.83
C VAL A 119 1.20 -0.16 -4.40
N ILE A 120 1.92 0.64 -3.60
CA ILE A 120 2.63 1.83 -4.10
C ILE A 120 3.49 1.49 -5.31
N ASP A 121 4.21 0.38 -5.26
CA ASP A 121 5.08 -0.08 -6.35
C ASP A 121 4.28 -0.43 -7.62
N ARG A 122 3.21 -1.23 -7.49
CA ARG A 122 2.29 -1.52 -8.61
C ARG A 122 1.75 -0.26 -9.29
N PHE A 123 1.48 0.80 -8.52
CA PHE A 123 0.99 2.08 -9.05
C PHE A 123 2.10 2.91 -9.70
N SER A 124 3.32 2.78 -9.20
CA SER A 124 4.53 3.38 -9.75
C SER A 124 4.93 2.73 -11.08
N GLU A 125 4.77 1.41 -11.25
CA GLU A 125 5.09 0.70 -12.49
C GLU A 125 4.15 1.02 -13.67
N LYS A 126 2.89 1.39 -13.41
CA LYS A 126 1.97 1.91 -14.45
C LYS A 126 2.42 3.26 -15.07
N SER A 127 3.67 3.68 -14.84
CA SER A 127 4.31 4.86 -15.44
C SER A 127 5.16 4.53 -16.67
N GLN A 128 5.17 3.27 -17.14
CA GLN A 128 5.98 2.82 -18.29
C GLN A 128 5.15 2.41 -19.52
N LEU A 129 3.89 2.85 -19.62
CA LEU A 129 3.06 2.72 -20.83
C LEU A 129 2.50 4.08 -21.22
#